data_AF-A0A6C0RFS4-F1
#
_entry.id   AF-A0A6C0RFS4-F1
#
_cell.length_a   1.000
_cell.length_b   1.000
_cell.length_c   1.000
_cell.angle_alpha   90.00
_cell.angle_beta   90.00
_cell.angle_gamma   90.00
#
_symmetry.space_group_name_H-M   'P 1'
#
loop_
_entity.id
_entity.type
_entity.pdbx_description
1 polymer ?
#
loop_
_entity_poly.entity_id
_entity_poly.type
_entity_poly.pdbx_seq_one_letter_code
_entity_poly.pdbx_strand_id
1 'polypeptide(L)'
;MEREQFLSYINTSKSLNEKTLDEVRKFTVDFPWFSGGWLLYLKNLKNINHADYDVVLKKVAVMVPDRKVLFKYLNDELPDKQPLAPKDKASAGYRLEGDVEIQSENSLIDKFLSVDNARLGTAKFNSEASENESDKVHVEESVKEDEELVTETLASIYFQQKNFDKALDAYKKLSLKYPEKSVYFAGRIEEIELFKNNN
;
A
#
# COMPACT_ATOMS: atom_id res chain seq x y z
N MET A 1 -1.11 -31.20 -3.38
CA MET A 1 -0.85 -30.93 -1.96
C MET A 1 -2.15 -30.42 -1.33
N GLU A 2 -2.57 -30.97 -0.21
CA GLU A 2 -3.76 -30.50 0.52
C GLU A 2 -3.47 -29.19 1.25
N ARG A 3 -4.49 -28.33 1.42
CA ARG A 3 -4.35 -27.00 2.06
C ARG A 3 -3.69 -27.10 3.45
N GLU A 4 -4.10 -28.09 4.24
CA GLU A 4 -3.61 -28.26 5.61
C GLU A 4 -2.14 -28.65 5.67
N GLN A 5 -1.68 -29.46 4.70
CA GLN A 5 -0.27 -29.84 4.57
C GLN A 5 0.59 -28.63 4.18
N PHE A 6 0.09 -27.79 3.28
CA PHE A 6 0.79 -26.56 2.90
C PHE A 6 0.96 -25.61 4.10
N LEU A 7 -0.11 -25.43 4.90
CA LEU A 7 -0.06 -24.59 6.09
C LEU A 7 0.86 -25.15 7.16
N SER A 8 0.92 -26.47 7.34
CA SER A 8 1.85 -27.08 8.29
C SER A 8 3.31 -26.85 7.89
N TYR A 9 3.63 -26.90 6.59
CA TYR A 9 4.98 -26.62 6.09
C TYR A 9 5.39 -25.15 6.22
N ILE A 10 4.46 -24.20 6.03
CA ILE A 10 4.76 -22.77 6.25
C ILE A 10 5.12 -22.51 7.72
N ASN A 11 4.39 -23.12 8.65
CA ASN A 11 4.57 -22.87 10.08
C ASN A 11 5.73 -23.70 10.68
N THR A 12 6.06 -24.84 10.07
CA THR A 12 7.08 -25.77 10.56
C THR A 12 8.18 -25.96 9.51
N SER A 13 9.11 -25.01 9.44
CA SER A 13 10.26 -24.99 8.51
C SER A 13 11.12 -26.28 8.54
N LYS A 14 11.09 -27.03 9.66
CA LYS A 14 11.94 -28.23 9.89
C LYS A 14 11.50 -29.50 9.13
N SER A 15 10.34 -29.54 8.50
CA SER A 15 9.84 -30.75 7.80
C SER A 15 10.14 -30.80 6.30
N LEU A 16 10.90 -29.83 5.77
CA LEU A 16 11.19 -29.73 4.34
C LEU A 16 12.30 -30.73 3.94
N ASN A 17 11.93 -31.72 3.13
CA ASN A 17 12.76 -32.84 2.69
C ASN A 17 12.69 -33.00 1.15
N GLU A 18 13.54 -33.84 0.56
CA GLU A 18 13.58 -34.09 -0.89
C GLU A 18 12.22 -34.58 -1.46
N LYS A 19 11.47 -35.38 -0.70
CA LYS A 19 10.11 -35.80 -1.09
C LYS A 19 9.12 -34.63 -1.19
N THR A 20 9.23 -33.64 -0.29
CA THR A 20 8.35 -32.47 -0.33
C THR A 20 8.77 -31.50 -1.44
N LEU A 21 10.02 -31.56 -1.90
CA LEU A 21 10.49 -30.74 -3.02
C LEU A 21 9.72 -31.04 -4.31
N ASP A 22 9.55 -32.32 -4.65
CA ASP A 22 8.82 -32.73 -5.85
C ASP A 22 7.33 -32.40 -5.77
N GLU A 23 6.73 -32.54 -4.60
CA GLU A 23 5.33 -32.18 -4.37
C GLU A 23 5.09 -30.68 -4.51
N VAL A 24 5.95 -29.85 -3.90
CA VAL A 24 5.86 -28.40 -3.99
C VAL A 24 6.19 -27.93 -5.41
N ARG A 25 7.12 -28.60 -6.11
CA ARG A 25 7.44 -28.32 -7.51
C ARG A 25 6.26 -28.56 -8.45
N LYS A 26 5.55 -29.68 -8.30
CA LYS A 26 4.34 -29.94 -9.09
C LYS A 26 3.31 -28.82 -8.89
N PHE A 27 3.14 -28.43 -7.64
CA PHE A 27 2.22 -27.36 -7.28
C PHE A 27 2.60 -25.97 -7.83
N THR A 28 3.89 -25.63 -7.92
CA THR A 28 4.30 -24.36 -8.56
C THR A 28 4.11 -24.37 -10.07
N VAL A 29 4.16 -25.53 -10.72
CA VAL A 29 3.82 -25.68 -12.15
C VAL A 29 2.32 -25.53 -12.37
N ASP A 30 1.49 -26.13 -11.51
CA ASP A 30 0.03 -26.07 -11.60
C ASP A 30 -0.50 -24.64 -11.31
N PHE A 31 0.18 -23.89 -10.43
CA PHE A 31 -0.20 -22.52 -10.04
C PHE A 31 0.96 -21.51 -10.20
N PRO A 32 1.28 -21.08 -11.44
CA PRO A 32 2.45 -20.24 -11.71
C PRO A 32 2.46 -18.88 -11.01
N TRP A 33 1.28 -18.33 -10.69
CA TRP A 33 1.14 -17.00 -10.06
C TRP A 33 1.02 -17.06 -8.54
N PHE A 34 1.02 -18.27 -7.95
CA PHE A 34 0.88 -18.41 -6.51
C PHE A 34 2.21 -18.19 -5.79
N SER A 35 2.47 -16.95 -5.39
CA SER A 35 3.71 -16.53 -4.73
C SER A 35 4.04 -17.36 -3.48
N GLY A 36 3.04 -17.75 -2.68
CA GLY A 36 3.22 -18.56 -1.48
C GLY A 36 3.83 -19.94 -1.76
N GLY A 37 3.46 -20.57 -2.87
CA GLY A 37 4.00 -21.86 -3.29
C GLY A 37 5.46 -21.74 -3.70
N TRP A 38 5.79 -20.68 -4.45
CA TRP A 38 7.15 -20.35 -4.83
C TRP A 38 8.05 -19.99 -3.65
N LEU A 39 7.53 -19.27 -2.66
CA LEU A 39 8.21 -18.99 -1.39
C LEU A 39 8.57 -20.28 -0.65
N LEU A 40 7.61 -21.19 -0.51
CA LEU A 40 7.84 -22.49 0.13
C LEU A 40 8.83 -23.35 -0.66
N TYR A 41 8.71 -23.37 -1.98
CA TYR A 41 9.63 -24.08 -2.87
C TYR A 41 11.06 -23.58 -2.72
N LEU A 42 11.23 -22.26 -2.73
CA LEU A 42 12.52 -21.61 -2.58
C LEU A 42 13.12 -21.84 -1.19
N LYS A 43 12.30 -21.83 -0.14
CA LYS A 43 12.75 -22.19 1.22
C LYS A 43 13.22 -23.64 1.29
N ASN A 44 12.50 -24.56 0.66
CA ASN A 44 12.86 -25.96 0.59
C ASN A 44 14.20 -26.17 -0.15
N LEU A 45 14.36 -25.54 -1.34
CA LEU A 45 15.62 -25.54 -2.10
C LEU A 45 16.80 -25.01 -1.28
N LYS A 46 16.58 -23.97 -0.46
CA LYS A 46 17.60 -23.43 0.43
C LYS A 46 18.01 -24.42 1.52
N ASN A 47 17.04 -25.08 2.15
CA ASN A 47 17.31 -26.06 3.21
C ASN A 47 18.07 -27.28 2.68
N ILE A 48 17.77 -27.72 1.45
CA ILE A 48 18.44 -28.85 0.78
C ILE A 48 19.77 -28.41 0.12
N ASN A 49 20.04 -27.10 0.02
CA ASN A 49 21.17 -26.51 -0.67
C ASN A 49 21.28 -26.97 -2.16
N HIS A 50 20.14 -26.95 -2.84
CA HIS A 50 20.02 -27.43 -4.22
C HIS A 50 20.57 -26.42 -5.23
N ALA A 51 21.22 -26.90 -6.31
CA ALA A 51 21.87 -26.05 -7.31
C ALA A 51 20.93 -25.04 -8.00
N ASP A 52 19.66 -25.41 -8.18
CA ASP A 52 18.65 -24.55 -8.81
C ASP A 52 18.18 -23.37 -7.93
N TYR A 53 18.62 -23.30 -6.67
CA TYR A 53 18.20 -22.25 -5.73
C TYR A 53 18.37 -20.84 -6.31
N ASP A 54 19.53 -20.53 -6.88
CA ASP A 54 19.83 -19.18 -7.40
C ASP A 54 18.96 -18.81 -8.61
N VAL A 55 18.66 -19.80 -9.47
CA VAL A 55 17.81 -19.60 -10.64
C VAL A 55 16.38 -19.30 -10.20
N VAL A 56 15.87 -20.05 -9.24
CA VAL A 56 14.52 -19.89 -8.71
C VAL A 56 14.41 -18.60 -7.90
N LEU A 57 15.42 -18.26 -7.08
CA LEU A 57 15.47 -17.02 -6.31
C LEU A 57 15.27 -15.79 -7.19
N LYS A 58 15.98 -15.73 -8.34
CA LYS A 58 15.85 -14.63 -9.30
C LYS A 58 14.42 -14.49 -9.83
N LYS A 59 13.74 -15.60 -10.13
CA LYS A 59 12.36 -15.60 -10.60
C LYS A 59 11.39 -15.14 -9.51
N VAL A 60 11.51 -15.69 -8.31
CA VAL A 60 10.61 -15.39 -7.18
C VAL A 60 10.78 -13.95 -6.69
N ALA A 61 12.02 -13.42 -6.71
CA ALA A 61 12.31 -12.04 -6.33
C ALA A 61 11.63 -10.98 -7.22
N VAL A 62 11.19 -11.37 -8.42
CA VAL A 62 10.38 -10.51 -9.31
C VAL A 62 8.90 -10.59 -8.95
N MET A 63 8.42 -11.74 -8.50
CA MET A 63 7.01 -11.96 -8.15
C MET A 63 6.63 -11.38 -6.78
N VAL A 64 7.56 -11.31 -5.83
CA VAL A 64 7.29 -10.86 -4.46
C VAL A 64 7.41 -9.33 -4.36
N PRO A 65 6.38 -8.61 -3.86
CA PRO A 65 6.41 -7.15 -3.74
C PRO A 65 7.52 -6.60 -2.83
N ASP A 66 7.79 -7.27 -1.69
CA ASP A 66 8.81 -6.84 -0.73
C ASP A 66 9.94 -7.88 -0.61
N ARG A 67 11.10 -7.51 -1.17
CA ARG A 67 12.31 -8.34 -1.14
C ARG A 67 12.94 -8.43 0.26
N LYS A 68 12.74 -7.44 1.12
CA LYS A 68 13.23 -7.48 2.52
C LYS A 68 12.47 -8.55 3.29
N VAL A 69 11.16 -8.64 3.09
CA VAL A 69 10.33 -9.69 3.70
C VAL A 69 10.74 -11.07 3.19
N LEU A 70 10.99 -11.21 1.88
CA LEU A 70 11.51 -12.46 1.31
C LEU A 70 12.84 -12.87 1.95
N PHE A 71 13.80 -11.95 2.05
CA PHE A 71 15.09 -12.20 2.68
C PHE A 71 14.93 -12.65 4.14
N LYS A 72 14.14 -11.92 4.93
CA LYS A 72 13.85 -12.27 6.33
C LYS A 72 13.22 -13.65 6.45
N TYR A 73 12.23 -13.97 5.61
CA TYR A 73 11.61 -15.30 5.57
C TYR A 73 12.61 -16.42 5.26
N LEU A 74 13.49 -16.22 4.27
CA LEU A 74 14.48 -17.21 3.91
C LEU A 74 15.51 -17.44 5.02
N ASN A 75 15.82 -16.42 5.83
CA ASN A 75 16.76 -16.52 6.95
C ASN A 75 16.11 -16.83 8.31
N ASP A 76 14.78 -17.07 8.34
CA ASP A 76 14.01 -17.25 9.58
C ASP A 76 14.10 -16.05 10.54
N GLU A 77 14.32 -14.85 9.99
CA GLU A 77 14.39 -13.55 10.70
C GLU A 77 13.06 -12.79 10.64
N LEU A 78 11.95 -13.50 10.42
CA LEU A 78 10.65 -12.84 10.52
C LEU A 78 10.41 -12.45 11.98
N PRO A 79 9.95 -11.21 12.24
CA PRO A 79 9.58 -10.83 13.59
C PRO A 79 8.55 -11.82 14.10
N ASP A 80 8.79 -12.36 15.31
CA ASP A 80 7.79 -13.18 15.98
C ASP A 80 6.46 -12.42 15.94
N LYS A 81 5.42 -13.09 15.45
CA LYS A 81 4.05 -12.61 15.61
C LYS A 81 3.74 -12.74 17.10
N GLN A 82 4.27 -11.83 17.92
CA GLN A 82 3.73 -11.61 19.23
C GLN A 82 2.24 -11.34 19.01
N PRO A 83 1.33 -12.09 19.67
CA PRO A 83 -0.08 -11.78 19.57
C PRO A 83 -0.22 -10.31 19.97
N LEU A 84 -0.64 -9.47 19.02
CA LEU A 84 -1.06 -8.12 19.30
C LEU A 84 -2.12 -8.28 20.39
N ALA A 85 -1.75 -7.95 21.62
CA ALA A 85 -2.70 -7.95 22.73
C ALA A 85 -3.95 -7.23 22.24
N PRO A 86 -5.16 -7.75 22.52
CA PRO A 86 -6.38 -7.03 22.20
C PRO A 86 -6.23 -5.62 22.77
N LYS A 87 -6.07 -4.62 21.88
CA LYS A 87 -6.11 -3.23 22.29
C LYS A 87 -7.57 -2.98 22.62
N ASP A 88 -7.93 -3.28 23.85
CA ASP A 88 -9.23 -2.96 24.40
C ASP A 88 -9.51 -1.47 24.18
N LYS A 89 -10.73 -1.22 23.76
CA LYS A 89 -11.27 0.02 23.20
C LYS A 89 -11.09 1.21 24.16
N ALA A 90 -10.40 2.27 23.71
CA ALA A 90 -10.74 3.68 23.95
C ALA A 90 -9.65 4.63 23.40
N SER A 91 -9.73 4.94 22.10
CA SER A 91 -9.40 6.22 21.47
C SER A 91 -9.28 5.98 19.98
N ALA A 92 -10.38 6.16 19.25
CA ALA A 92 -10.35 6.33 17.81
C ALA A 92 -9.80 7.73 17.48
N GLY A 93 -8.56 8.00 17.88
CA GLY A 93 -7.75 9.10 17.38
C GLY A 93 -6.69 8.50 16.49
N TYR A 94 -6.79 8.75 15.19
CA TYR A 94 -5.71 8.45 14.26
C TYR A 94 -4.48 9.27 14.72
N ARG A 95 -3.54 8.65 15.43
CA ARG A 95 -2.22 9.24 15.63
C ARG A 95 -1.47 9.10 14.32
N LEU A 96 -1.21 10.22 13.66
CA LEU A 96 -0.30 10.26 12.53
C LEU A 96 1.10 9.87 13.02
N GLU A 97 1.82 9.16 12.16
CA GLU A 97 3.19 8.74 12.40
C GLU A 97 4.09 9.99 12.39
N GLY A 98 4.20 10.62 13.56
CA GLY A 98 4.84 11.93 13.76
C GLY A 98 4.88 12.36 15.23
N ASP A 99 3.99 11.83 16.08
CA ASP A 99 3.98 12.12 17.52
C ASP A 99 4.88 11.18 18.33
N VAL A 100 6.12 11.02 17.87
CA VAL A 100 7.22 10.53 18.70
C VAL A 100 7.95 11.77 19.17
N GLU A 101 7.97 12.03 20.47
CA GLU A 101 8.97 12.93 21.06
C GLU A 101 10.34 12.30 20.81
N ILE A 102 10.95 12.61 19.66
CA ILE A 102 12.33 12.23 19.37
C ILE A 102 13.19 13.13 20.25
N GLN A 103 13.63 12.61 21.39
CA GLN A 103 14.80 13.16 22.08
C GLN A 103 16.01 12.88 21.18
N SER A 104 16.26 13.81 20.27
CA SER A 104 17.27 13.72 19.23
C SER A 104 18.56 14.40 19.71
N GLU A 105 19.31 13.74 20.59
CA GLU A 105 20.74 14.02 20.67
C GLU A 105 21.44 13.25 19.54
N ASN A 106 21.55 13.92 18.38
CA ASN A 106 22.30 13.52 17.18
C ASN A 106 21.61 12.55 16.19
N SER A 107 20.33 12.76 15.87
CA SER A 107 19.73 12.07 14.73
C SER A 107 20.32 12.56 13.40
N LEU A 108 20.62 11.61 12.51
CA LEU A 108 21.05 11.84 11.12
C LEU A 108 20.11 12.81 10.36
N ILE A 109 18.85 12.86 10.81
CA ILE A 109 17.79 13.75 10.32
C ILE A 109 18.11 15.22 10.62
N ASP A 110 18.61 15.56 11.81
CA ASP A 110 19.00 16.94 12.13
C ASP A 110 20.23 17.39 11.34
N LYS A 111 21.16 16.45 11.08
CA LYS A 111 22.30 16.69 10.19
C LYS A 111 21.88 16.87 8.74
N PHE A 112 20.78 16.25 8.31
CA PHE A 112 20.23 16.42 6.97
C PHE A 112 19.49 17.76 6.84
N LEU A 113 18.70 18.14 7.84
CA LEU A 113 17.94 19.39 7.86
C LEU A 113 18.82 20.63 8.08
N SER A 114 19.95 20.50 8.79
CA SER A 114 20.94 21.58 8.99
C SER A 114 21.88 21.80 7.81
N VAL A 115 21.87 20.92 6.80
CA VAL A 115 22.51 21.21 5.52
C VAL A 115 21.57 22.14 4.75
N ASP A 116 21.67 23.41 5.10
CA ASP A 116 20.98 24.51 4.47
C ASP A 116 21.11 24.45 2.93
N ASN A 117 19.95 24.50 2.27
CA ASN A 117 19.74 24.99 0.90
C ASN A 117 20.03 24.06 -0.29
N ALA A 118 20.01 22.74 -0.13
CA ALA A 118 19.59 21.89 -1.24
C ALA A 118 18.05 21.92 -1.35
N ARG A 119 17.48 23.10 -1.64
CA ARG A 119 16.18 23.12 -2.31
C ARG A 119 16.38 22.23 -3.53
N LEU A 120 15.68 21.10 -3.59
CA LEU A 120 15.55 20.38 -4.85
C LEU A 120 14.90 21.42 -5.76
N GLY A 121 15.73 22.08 -6.58
CA GLY A 121 15.25 23.07 -7.51
C GLY A 121 14.29 22.31 -8.38
N THR A 122 12.99 22.51 -8.20
CA THR A 122 12.12 22.47 -9.36
C THR A 122 12.80 23.43 -10.30
N ALA A 123 13.39 22.89 -11.37
CA ALA A 123 13.85 23.72 -12.46
C ALA A 123 12.67 24.66 -12.71
N LYS A 124 12.88 25.96 -12.48
CA LYS A 124 11.90 26.95 -12.89
C LYS A 124 11.70 26.64 -14.36
N PHE A 125 10.57 26.03 -14.69
CA PHE A 125 10.11 25.97 -16.06
C PHE A 125 10.05 27.44 -16.45
N ASN A 126 10.96 27.87 -17.31
CA ASN A 126 10.87 29.17 -17.93
C ASN A 126 9.52 29.17 -18.65
N SER A 127 8.53 29.87 -18.08
CA SER A 127 7.20 30.04 -18.66
C SER A 127 7.22 31.07 -19.81
N GLU A 128 8.29 31.07 -20.60
CA GLU A 128 8.55 32.03 -21.67
C GLU A 128 9.20 31.30 -22.85
N ALA A 129 8.61 30.19 -23.29
CA ALA A 129 8.82 29.60 -24.63
C ALA A 129 7.94 28.34 -24.81
N SER A 130 6.63 28.52 -24.99
CA SER A 130 5.79 27.66 -25.86
C SER A 130 4.35 28.19 -25.80
N GLU A 131 4.04 29.23 -26.57
CA GLU A 131 2.66 29.58 -26.91
C GLU A 131 2.18 28.63 -28.02
N ASN A 132 2.07 27.33 -27.70
CA ASN A 132 1.39 26.38 -28.55
C ASN A 132 0.05 26.04 -27.88
N GLU A 133 -1.06 26.43 -28.51
CA GLU A 133 -2.43 26.15 -28.02
C GLU A 133 -2.68 24.66 -27.77
N SER A 134 -1.95 23.77 -28.45
CA SER A 134 -2.02 22.32 -28.27
C SER A 134 -1.53 21.82 -26.90
N ASP A 135 -0.53 22.49 -26.30
CA ASP A 135 0.04 22.06 -25.01
C ASP A 135 -0.84 22.46 -23.82
N LYS A 136 -1.67 23.51 -23.96
CA LYS A 136 -2.67 23.88 -22.94
C LYS A 136 -3.77 22.83 -22.80
N VAL A 137 -4.21 22.25 -23.91
CA VAL A 137 -5.33 21.30 -23.94
C VAL A 137 -5.02 20.02 -23.16
N HIS A 138 -3.80 19.47 -23.28
CA HIS A 138 -3.41 18.24 -22.56
C HIS A 138 -3.18 18.45 -21.06
N VAL A 139 -2.76 19.65 -20.63
CA VAL A 139 -2.63 19.96 -19.21
C VAL A 139 -4.01 20.06 -18.55
N GLU A 140 -4.98 20.71 -19.21
CA GLU A 140 -6.33 20.86 -18.68
C GLU A 140 -7.08 19.52 -18.57
N GLU A 141 -6.86 18.60 -19.50
CA GLU A 141 -7.49 17.27 -19.47
C GLU A 141 -6.92 16.37 -18.38
N SER A 142 -5.63 16.52 -18.04
CA SER A 142 -4.99 15.79 -16.94
C SER A 142 -5.40 16.29 -15.54
N VAL A 143 -5.90 17.52 -15.44
CA VAL A 143 -6.36 18.11 -14.17
C VAL A 143 -7.82 17.79 -13.88
N LYS A 144 -8.60 17.43 -14.91
CA LYS A 144 -10.01 17.06 -14.76
C LYS A 144 -10.11 15.70 -14.08
N GLU A 145 -10.81 15.65 -12.96
CA GLU A 145 -11.14 14.39 -12.29
C GLU A 145 -12.24 13.69 -13.09
N ASP A 146 -12.07 12.40 -13.36
CA ASP A 146 -13.06 11.59 -14.07
C ASP A 146 -14.40 11.57 -13.30
N GLU A 147 -15.40 12.24 -13.85
CA GLU A 147 -16.72 12.39 -13.21
C GLU A 147 -17.47 11.06 -13.02
N GLU A 148 -17.07 10.01 -13.73
CA GLU A 148 -17.65 8.68 -13.65
C GLU A 148 -17.20 7.90 -12.39
N LEU A 149 -16.00 8.19 -11.87
CA LEU A 149 -15.34 7.46 -10.79
C LEU A 149 -15.65 7.97 -9.38
N VAL A 150 -16.81 8.60 -9.18
CA VAL A 150 -17.22 9.08 -7.86
C VAL A 150 -17.74 7.91 -7.00
N THR A 151 -17.14 7.72 -5.82
CA THR A 151 -17.53 6.71 -4.82
C THR A 151 -17.70 7.34 -3.44
N GLU A 152 -18.48 6.68 -2.56
CA GLU A 152 -18.71 7.16 -1.18
C GLU A 152 -17.39 7.31 -0.40
N THR A 153 -16.48 6.35 -0.53
CA THR A 153 -15.16 6.40 0.11
C THR A 153 -14.34 7.59 -0.38
N LEU A 154 -14.36 7.88 -1.69
CA LEU A 154 -13.66 9.02 -2.26
C LEU A 154 -14.23 10.35 -1.73
N ALA A 155 -15.57 10.48 -1.67
CA ALA A 155 -16.23 11.65 -1.10
C ALA A 155 -15.87 11.86 0.39
N SER A 156 -15.80 10.77 1.16
CA SER A 156 -15.34 10.81 2.55
C SER A 156 -13.89 11.23 2.69
N ILE A 157 -13.00 10.80 1.79
CA ILE A 157 -11.60 11.21 1.78
C ILE A 157 -11.48 12.72 1.50
N TYR A 158 -12.23 13.25 0.52
CA TYR A 158 -12.25 14.70 0.26
C TYR A 158 -12.68 15.51 1.50
N PHE A 159 -13.69 15.04 2.22
CA PHE A 159 -14.13 15.67 3.46
C PHE A 159 -13.03 15.67 4.54
N GLN A 160 -12.36 14.54 4.74
CA GLN A 160 -11.25 14.43 5.70
C GLN A 160 -10.08 15.35 5.35
N GLN A 161 -9.83 15.56 4.06
CA GLN A 161 -8.81 16.48 3.55
C GLN A 161 -9.25 17.96 3.62
N LYS A 162 -10.42 18.26 4.20
CA LYS A 162 -11.06 19.60 4.23
C LYS A 162 -11.33 20.19 2.85
N ASN A 163 -11.36 19.37 1.80
CA ASN A 163 -11.74 19.79 0.46
C ASN A 163 -13.27 19.70 0.32
N PHE A 164 -13.96 20.65 0.95
CA PHE A 164 -15.41 20.60 1.08
C PHE A 164 -16.15 20.72 -0.25
N ASP A 165 -15.64 21.52 -1.19
CA ASP A 165 -16.30 21.72 -2.49
C ASP A 165 -16.38 20.42 -3.30
N LYS A 166 -15.25 19.68 -3.37
CA LYS A 166 -15.21 18.37 -4.04
C LYS A 166 -16.04 17.31 -3.32
N ALA A 167 -16.00 17.30 -1.98
CA ALA A 167 -16.80 16.37 -1.20
C ALA A 167 -18.31 16.59 -1.46
N LEU A 168 -18.75 17.84 -1.52
CA LEU A 168 -20.14 18.21 -1.73
C LEU A 168 -20.61 17.86 -3.15
N ASP A 169 -19.80 18.12 -4.18
CA ASP A 169 -20.08 17.69 -5.56
C ASP A 169 -20.17 16.16 -5.68
N ALA A 170 -19.22 15.45 -5.05
CA ALA A 170 -19.21 14.00 -5.04
C ALA A 170 -20.49 13.40 -4.38
N TYR A 171 -20.90 13.91 -3.22
CA TYR A 171 -22.13 13.44 -2.56
C TYR A 171 -23.41 13.81 -3.33
N LYS A 172 -23.44 14.97 -4.00
CA LYS A 172 -24.55 15.34 -4.91
C LYS A 172 -24.65 14.37 -6.08
N LYS A 173 -23.53 14.06 -6.74
CA LYS A 173 -23.45 13.07 -7.83
C LYS A 173 -23.89 11.68 -7.37
N LEU A 174 -23.46 11.24 -6.19
CA LEU A 174 -23.87 9.95 -5.60
C LEU A 174 -25.37 9.89 -5.28
N SER A 175 -25.97 11.01 -4.83
CA SER A 175 -27.41 11.09 -4.60
C SER A 175 -28.23 10.91 -5.88
N LEU A 176 -27.74 11.46 -7.00
CA LEU A 176 -28.35 11.27 -8.33
C LEU A 176 -28.17 9.82 -8.83
N LYS A 177 -27.02 9.20 -8.57
CA LYS A 177 -26.70 7.84 -9.02
C LYS A 177 -27.41 6.75 -8.20
N TYR A 178 -27.62 6.98 -6.90
CA TYR A 178 -28.18 6.01 -5.95
C TYR A 178 -29.30 6.63 -5.11
N PRO A 179 -30.49 6.84 -5.69
CA PRO A 179 -31.60 7.54 -5.03
C PRO A 179 -32.12 6.82 -3.78
N GLU A 180 -31.96 5.49 -3.68
CA GLU A 180 -32.29 4.72 -2.47
C GLU A 180 -31.51 5.17 -1.22
N LYS A 181 -30.32 5.76 -1.40
CA LYS A 181 -29.49 6.29 -0.30
C LYS A 181 -29.58 7.82 -0.18
N SER A 182 -30.53 8.47 -0.85
CA SER A 182 -30.68 9.93 -0.85
C SER A 182 -30.71 10.57 0.54
N VAL A 183 -31.44 9.97 1.49
CA VAL A 183 -31.52 10.45 2.89
C VAL A 183 -30.14 10.47 3.56
N TYR A 184 -29.34 9.43 3.34
CA TYR A 184 -27.99 9.35 3.89
C TYR A 184 -27.07 10.41 3.29
N PHE A 185 -27.10 10.57 1.96
CA PHE A 185 -26.26 11.58 1.30
C PHE A 185 -26.68 13.01 1.66
N ALA A 186 -27.98 13.27 1.83
CA ALA A 186 -28.47 14.56 2.31
C ALA A 186 -27.88 14.90 3.69
N GLY A 187 -27.89 13.96 4.63
CA GLY A 187 -27.27 14.16 5.95
C GLY A 187 -25.76 14.44 5.88
N ARG A 188 -25.04 13.77 4.98
CA ARG A 188 -23.60 14.06 4.75
C ARG A 188 -23.36 15.43 4.14
N ILE A 189 -24.21 15.85 3.21
CA ILE A 189 -24.11 17.19 2.59
C ILE A 189 -24.33 18.27 3.65
N GLU A 190 -25.36 18.13 4.48
CA GLU A 190 -25.63 19.07 5.59
C GLU A 190 -24.46 19.14 6.57
N GLU A 191 -23.90 18.00 6.96
CA GLU A 191 -22.71 17.93 7.81
C GLU A 191 -21.54 18.73 7.20
N ILE A 192 -21.24 18.52 5.92
CA ILE A 192 -20.17 19.21 5.20
C ILE A 192 -20.42 20.72 5.15
N GLU A 193 -21.64 21.15 4.86
CA GLU A 193 -22.01 22.58 4.82
C GLU A 193 -21.85 23.25 6.18
N LEU A 194 -22.20 22.57 7.27
CA LEU A 194 -21.96 23.05 8.63
C LEU A 194 -20.47 23.25 8.91
N PHE A 195 -19.62 22.28 8.53
CA PHE A 195 -18.17 22.39 8.70
C PHE A 195 -17.54 23.47 7.82
N LYS A 196 -18.08 23.70 6.62
CA LYS A 196 -17.61 24.76 5.72
C LYS A 196 -17.97 26.16 6.23
N ASN A 197 -19.13 26.32 6.87
CA ASN A 197 -19.58 27.62 7.40
C ASN A 197 -18.97 27.97 8.77
N ASN A 198 -18.50 26.97 9.52
CA ASN A 198 -17.85 27.16 10.84
C ASN A 198 -16.33 27.39 10.79
N ASN A 199 -15.70 27.34 9.61
CA ASN A 199 -14.26 27.55 9.39
C ASN A 199 -14.04 28.77 8.50
#